data_AF-A0A2E7H2V7-F1
#
_entry.id   AF-A0A2E7H2V7-F1
#
_cell.length_a   1.000
_cell.length_b   1.000
_cell.length_c   1.000
_cell.angle_alpha   90.00
_cell.angle_beta   90.00
_cell.angle_gamma   90.00
#
_symmetry.space_group_name_H-M   'P 1'
#
loop_
_entity.id
_entity.type
_entity.pdbx_description
1 polymer ?
#
loop_
_entity_poly.entity_id
_entity_poly.type
_entity_poly.pdbx_seq_one_letter_code
_entity_poly.pdbx_strand_id
1 'polypeptide(L)'
;MFDCITNCVPDGTLYGVVDNGVLIAGAYLGLELDGWLAEKIGKYARPGLGAIIGGAIGNLVSDVLGAVTDPAILPMVGGIALGCILPMTLIPVIERVISRN
;
A
#
# COMPACT_ATOMS: atom_id res chain seq x y z
N MET A 1 -12.35 22.32 20.62
CA MET A 1 -11.88 20.91 20.64
C MET A 1 -11.51 20.42 19.24
N PHE A 2 -12.25 20.82 18.19
CA PHE A 2 -11.84 20.56 16.79
C PHE A 2 -10.61 21.36 16.33
N ASP A 3 -10.32 22.52 16.94
CA ASP A 3 -9.19 23.38 16.52
C ASP A 3 -7.79 22.89 16.92
N CYS A 4 -7.65 22.00 17.91
CA CYS A 4 -6.32 21.47 18.27
C CYS A 4 -5.92 20.28 17.39
N ILE A 5 -6.88 19.55 16.80
CA ILE A 5 -6.55 18.44 15.89
C ILE A 5 -5.85 18.98 14.63
N THR A 6 -6.19 20.18 14.18
CA THR A 6 -5.57 20.83 13.01
C THR A 6 -4.39 21.74 13.33
N ASN A 7 -4.27 22.32 14.54
CA ASN A 7 -3.22 23.29 14.86
C ASN A 7 -2.12 22.78 15.81
N CYS A 8 -2.24 21.56 16.34
CA CYS A 8 -1.26 20.99 17.29
C CYS A 8 -0.32 19.96 16.65
N VAL A 9 -0.50 19.63 15.37
CA VAL A 9 0.18 18.52 14.69
C VAL A 9 0.83 19.04 13.40
N PRO A 10 2.08 18.65 13.07
CA PRO A 10 2.77 19.15 11.87
C PRO A 10 2.00 18.83 10.59
N ASP A 11 2.13 19.71 9.59
CA ASP A 11 1.61 19.49 8.25
C ASP A 11 2.05 18.14 7.69
N GLY A 12 1.14 17.46 6.99
CA GLY A 12 1.37 16.11 6.47
C GLY A 12 1.21 14.98 7.50
N THR A 13 0.97 15.27 8.79
CA THR A 13 0.75 14.18 9.76
C THR A 13 -0.53 13.39 9.47
N LEU A 14 -1.62 14.06 9.10
CA LEU A 14 -2.86 13.38 8.70
C LEU A 14 -2.64 12.50 7.46
N TYR A 15 -1.95 13.04 6.45
CA TYR A 15 -1.55 12.29 5.27
C TYR A 15 -0.76 11.04 5.68
N GLY A 16 0.30 11.20 6.47
CA GLY A 16 1.18 10.11 6.88
C GLY A 16 0.46 9.01 7.68
N VAL A 17 -0.50 9.37 8.53
CA VAL A 17 -1.32 8.40 9.27
C VAL A 17 -2.25 7.62 8.34
N VAL A 18 -2.93 8.31 7.41
CA VAL A 18 -3.82 7.66 6.43
C VAL A 18 -2.99 6.74 5.53
N ASP A 19 -1.88 7.25 5.01
CA ASP A 19 -1.00 6.55 4.09
C ASP A 19 -0.45 5.25 4.72
N ASN A 20 0.28 5.38 5.83
CA ASN A 20 0.89 4.20 6.47
C ASN A 20 -0.15 3.25 7.06
N GLY A 21 -1.28 3.78 7.57
CA GLY A 21 -2.34 2.95 8.14
C GLY A 21 -2.97 2.03 7.09
N VAL A 22 -3.34 2.58 5.93
CA VAL A 22 -3.94 1.81 4.83
C VAL A 22 -2.93 0.88 4.17
N LEU A 23 -1.66 1.31 4.02
CA LEU A 23 -0.58 0.47 3.51
C LEU A 23 -0.38 -0.77 4.39
N ILE A 24 -0.27 -0.59 5.71
CA ILE A 24 -0.10 -1.70 6.67
C ILE A 24 -1.28 -2.66 6.55
N ALA A 25 -2.52 -2.14 6.51
CA ALA A 25 -3.69 -2.98 6.32
C ALA A 25 -3.63 -3.80 5.02
N GLY A 26 -3.23 -3.18 3.90
CA GLY A 26 -3.04 -3.88 2.63
C GLY A 26 -2.00 -4.98 2.70
N ALA A 27 -0.85 -4.73 3.34
CA ALA A 27 0.21 -5.72 3.51
C ALA A 27 -0.24 -6.93 4.35
N TYR A 28 -0.94 -6.68 5.47
CA TYR A 28 -1.47 -7.74 6.33
C TYR A 28 -2.56 -8.56 5.63
N LEU A 29 -3.49 -7.91 4.91
CA LEU A 29 -4.50 -8.62 4.11
C LEU A 29 -3.86 -9.50 3.04
N GLY A 30 -2.78 -9.03 2.43
CA GLY A 30 -1.99 -9.82 1.49
C GLY A 30 -1.35 -11.05 2.14
N LEU A 31 -0.79 -10.90 3.34
CA LEU A 31 -0.20 -12.01 4.10
C LEU A 31 -1.26 -13.03 4.54
N GLU A 32 -2.43 -12.58 4.99
CA GLU A 32 -3.55 -13.45 5.33
C GLU A 32 -4.06 -14.23 4.11
N LEU A 33 -4.09 -13.58 2.94
CA LEU A 33 -4.49 -14.24 1.69
C LEU A 33 -3.51 -15.35 1.30
N ASP A 34 -2.21 -15.17 1.49
CA ASP A 34 -1.20 -16.21 1.30
C ASP A 34 -1.50 -17.44 2.18
N GLY A 35 -1.76 -17.21 3.47
CA GLY A 35 -2.09 -18.28 4.43
C GLY A 35 -3.38 -19.01 4.07
N TRP A 36 -4.44 -18.26 3.80
CA TRP A 36 -5.73 -18.81 3.38
C TRP A 36 -5.65 -19.63 2.09
N LEU A 37 -4.90 -19.14 1.10
CA LEU A 37 -4.63 -19.88 -0.13
C LEU A 37 -3.91 -21.17 0.21
N ALA A 38 -2.82 -21.10 0.98
CA ALA A 38 -2.02 -22.26 1.35
C ALA A 38 -2.81 -23.36 2.07
N GLU A 39 -3.73 -22.99 2.97
CA GLU A 39 -4.65 -23.93 3.64
C GLU A 39 -5.55 -24.67 2.65
N LYS A 40 -6.06 -23.95 1.63
CA LYS A 40 -6.92 -24.55 0.60
C LYS A 40 -6.17 -25.46 -0.37
N ILE A 41 -4.95 -25.10 -0.74
CA ILE A 41 -4.16 -25.85 -1.75
C ILE A 41 -3.16 -26.83 -1.13
N GLY A 42 -3.02 -26.84 0.20
CA GLY A 42 -2.11 -27.71 0.95
C GLY A 42 -0.63 -27.31 0.89
N LYS A 43 -0.28 -26.16 0.32
CA LYS A 43 1.09 -25.62 0.25
C LYS A 43 1.11 -24.13 -0.05
N TYR A 44 2.15 -23.41 0.34
CA TYR A 44 2.34 -22.04 -0.12
C TYR A 44 2.76 -22.00 -1.58
N ALA A 45 2.18 -21.08 -2.36
CA ALA A 45 2.67 -20.78 -3.71
C ALA A 45 4.05 -20.10 -3.65
N ARG A 46 4.15 -19.03 -2.85
CA ARG A 46 5.39 -18.33 -2.49
C ARG A 46 5.15 -17.54 -1.19
N PRO A 47 5.71 -17.97 -0.05
CA PRO A 47 5.49 -17.27 1.22
C PRO A 47 5.88 -15.79 1.13
N GLY A 48 4.95 -14.90 1.52
CA GLY A 48 5.18 -13.46 1.58
C GLY A 48 4.93 -12.70 0.26
N LEU A 49 4.64 -13.40 -0.84
CA LEU A 49 4.29 -12.74 -2.11
C LEU A 49 2.96 -11.98 -1.98
N GLY A 50 2.00 -12.53 -1.24
CA GLY A 50 0.75 -11.86 -0.93
C GLY A 50 0.99 -10.56 -0.17
N ALA A 51 1.91 -10.53 0.80
CA ALA A 51 2.26 -9.30 1.51
C ALA A 51 2.89 -8.23 0.60
N ILE A 52 3.71 -8.64 -0.38
CA ILE A 52 4.29 -7.72 -1.39
C ILE A 52 3.18 -7.13 -2.29
N ILE A 53 2.29 -7.97 -2.81
CA ILE A 53 1.17 -7.53 -3.66
C ILE A 53 0.19 -6.68 -2.87
N GLY A 54 -0.20 -7.13 -1.68
CA GLY A 54 -1.10 -6.43 -0.78
C GLY A 54 -0.54 -5.11 -0.29
N GLY A 55 0.75 -5.05 0.05
CA GLY A 55 1.43 -3.82 0.42
C GLY A 55 1.55 -2.84 -0.76
N ALA A 56 1.79 -3.34 -1.97
CA ALA A 56 1.80 -2.52 -3.16
C ALA A 56 0.40 -1.92 -3.42
N ILE A 57 -0.65 -2.73 -3.49
CA ILE A 57 -2.03 -2.24 -3.65
C ILE A 57 -2.39 -1.28 -2.51
N GLY A 58 -2.03 -1.64 -1.27
CA GLY A 58 -2.16 -0.81 -0.08
C GLY A 58 -1.56 0.57 -0.27
N ASN A 59 -0.31 0.65 -0.74
CA ASN A 59 0.40 1.90 -1.05
C ASN A 59 -0.36 2.75 -2.08
N LEU A 60 -0.83 2.17 -3.18
CA LEU A 60 -1.59 2.93 -4.19
C LEU A 60 -2.87 3.52 -3.58
N VAL A 61 -3.63 2.70 -2.85
CA VAL A 61 -4.89 3.14 -2.24
C VAL A 61 -4.61 4.18 -1.15
N SER A 62 -3.57 3.97 -0.35
CA SER A 62 -3.22 4.82 0.78
C SER A 62 -2.73 6.20 0.35
N ASP A 63 -1.86 6.27 -0.67
CA ASP A 63 -1.37 7.51 -1.25
C ASP A 63 -2.52 8.30 -1.90
N VAL A 64 -3.43 7.63 -2.61
CA VAL A 64 -4.61 8.28 -3.20
C VAL A 64 -5.55 8.79 -2.11
N LEU A 65 -5.84 7.98 -1.08
CA LEU A 65 -6.69 8.38 0.03
C LEU A 65 -6.08 9.53 0.84
N GLY A 66 -4.78 9.47 1.14
CA GLY A 66 -4.05 10.55 1.79
C GLY A 66 -4.11 11.83 0.95
N ALA A 67 -3.84 11.72 -0.35
CA ALA A 67 -3.80 12.87 -1.24
C ALA A 67 -5.16 13.55 -1.44
N VAL A 68 -6.28 12.81 -1.38
CA VAL A 68 -7.61 13.44 -1.42
C VAL A 68 -7.98 14.16 -0.12
N THR A 69 -7.30 13.86 0.99
CA THR A 69 -7.52 14.55 2.28
C THR A 69 -6.71 15.84 2.45
N ASP A 70 -5.75 16.11 1.55
CA ASP A 70 -4.88 17.27 1.62
C ASP A 70 -5.07 18.17 0.37
N PRO A 71 -5.64 19.38 0.54
CA PRO A 71 -5.89 20.32 -0.55
C PRO A 71 -4.64 20.72 -1.35
N ALA A 72 -3.45 20.70 -0.73
CA ALA A 72 -2.22 21.11 -1.39
C ALA A 72 -1.76 20.09 -2.44
N ILE A 73 -2.09 18.81 -2.24
CA ILE A 73 -1.65 17.69 -3.09
C ILE A 73 -2.79 17.05 -3.89
N LEU A 74 -4.05 17.39 -3.59
CA LEU A 74 -5.23 16.95 -4.34
C LEU A 74 -5.11 17.08 -5.87
N PRO A 75 -4.56 18.16 -6.46
CA PRO A 75 -4.42 18.27 -7.92
C PRO A 75 -3.45 17.23 -8.53
N MET A 76 -2.59 16.62 -7.71
CA MET A 76 -1.56 15.67 -8.13
C MET A 76 -2.00 14.20 -8.01
N VAL A 77 -3.20 13.92 -7.48
CA VAL A 77 -3.71 12.55 -7.23
C VAL A 77 -3.56 11.63 -8.44
N GLY A 78 -3.86 12.10 -9.65
CA GLY A 78 -3.71 11.30 -10.87
C GLY A 78 -2.26 10.91 -11.15
N GLY A 79 -1.31 11.83 -10.94
CA GLY A 79 0.12 11.57 -11.08
C GLY A 79 0.64 10.63 -10.00
N ILE A 80 0.16 10.78 -8.76
CA ILE A 80 0.48 9.90 -7.63
C ILE A 80 0.01 8.46 -7.93
N ALA A 81 -1.24 8.28 -8.37
CA ALA A 81 -1.78 6.97 -8.72
C ALA A 81 -0.98 6.29 -9.84
N LEU A 82 -0.68 7.02 -10.93
CA LEU A 82 0.15 6.51 -12.02
C LEU A 82 1.58 6.17 -11.55
N GLY A 83 2.17 7.02 -10.71
CA GLY A 83 3.48 6.82 -10.12
C GLY A 83 3.56 5.57 -9.22
N CYS A 84 2.46 5.22 -8.54
CA CYS A 84 2.35 3.97 -7.79
C CYS A 84 2.20 2.75 -8.71
N ILE A 85 1.37 2.83 -9.76
CA ILE A 85 1.09 1.70 -10.66
C ILE A 85 2.33 1.29 -11.46
N LEU A 86 3.12 2.25 -11.94
CA LEU A 86 4.31 1.96 -12.77
C LEU A 86 5.28 0.95 -12.11
N PRO A 87 5.80 1.16 -10.89
CA PRO A 87 6.70 0.20 -10.24
C PRO A 87 6.00 -1.11 -9.86
N MET A 88 4.68 -1.13 -9.62
CA MET A 88 3.96 -2.38 -9.36
C MET A 88 4.09 -3.38 -10.50
N THR A 89 4.14 -2.90 -11.75
CA THR A 89 4.31 -3.76 -12.92
C THR A 89 5.65 -4.51 -12.92
N LEU A 90 6.62 -4.09 -12.10
CA LEU A 90 7.92 -4.76 -11.96
C LEU A 90 7.88 -5.96 -11.02
N ILE A 91 6.88 -6.10 -10.15
CA ILE A 91 6.73 -7.24 -9.22
C ILE A 91 6.94 -8.59 -9.95
N PRO A 92 6.25 -8.92 -11.06
CA PRO A 92 6.45 -10.21 -11.75
C PRO A 92 7.84 -10.37 -12.38
N VAL A 93 8.54 -9.26 -12.68
CA VAL A 93 9.90 -9.30 -13.22
C VAL A 93 10.89 -9.63 -12.10
N ILE A 94 10.80 -8.89 -10.99
CA ILE A 94 11.61 -9.11 -9.78
C ILE A 94 11.41 -10.54 -9.28
N GLU A 95 10.16 -11.00 -9.27
CA GLU A 95 9.79 -12.33 -8.82
C GLU A 95 10.46 -13.44 -9.63
N ARG A 96 10.55 -13.27 -10.95
CA ARG A 96 11.25 -14.19 -11.86
C ARG A 96 12.76 -14.16 -11.68
N VAL A 97 13.34 -13.01 -11.37
CA VAL A 97 14.79 -12.87 -11.14
C VAL A 97 15.17 -13.57 -9.84
N ILE A 98 14.41 -13.36 -8.77
CA ILE A 98 14.69 -13.95 -7.45
C ILE A 98 14.45 -15.48 -7.46
N SER A 99 13.40 -15.96 -8.13
CA SER A 99 13.11 -17.41 -8.25
C SER A 99 14.16 -18.22 -9.03
N ARG A 100 15.08 -17.56 -9.74
CA ARG A 100 16.08 -18.22 -10.60
C ARG A 100 17.40 -18.55 -9.90
N ASN A 101 17.60 -18.04 -8.68
CA ASN A 101 18.73 -18.38 -7.80
C ASN A 101 18.30 -19.43 -6.78
#